data_AF-A0A378F3E5-F1
#
_entry.id   AF-A0A378F3E5-F1
#
_cell.length_a   1.000
_cell.length_b   1.000
_cell.length_c   1.000
_cell.angle_alpha   90.00
_cell.angle_beta   90.00
_cell.angle_gamma   90.00
#
_symmetry.space_group_name_H-M   'P 1'
#
loop_
_entity.id
_entity.type
_entity.pdbx_description
1 polymer ?
#
loop_
_entity_poly.entity_id
_entity_poly.type
_entity_poly.pdbx_seq_one_letter_code
_entity_poly.pdbx_strand_id
1 'polypeptide(L)'
;MNDKWSPREVVHRDYSSHPPAYAPGYKTSVLRSPKNALISLQNSLSEITGPVFSRDDLGPLDNDLILNYAKEGLPIGERIIVHGYVRDGFGRPMKKRSGNRVCRSAASPAR
;
A
#
# COMPACT_ATOMS: atom_id res chain seq x y z
N MET A 1 21.06 -24.40 -1.17
CA MET A 1 20.13 -23.86 -2.17
C MET A 1 20.23 -22.35 -2.07
N ASN A 2 20.81 -21.70 -3.08
CA ASN A 2 21.15 -20.29 -3.01
C ASN A 2 19.90 -19.43 -3.24
N ASP A 3 19.32 -18.92 -2.17
CA ASP A 3 18.20 -17.99 -2.18
C ASP A 3 18.67 -16.61 -2.68
N LYS A 4 18.85 -16.48 -3.99
CA LYS A 4 19.08 -15.19 -4.65
C LYS A 4 17.76 -14.42 -4.76
N TRP A 5 17.24 -13.98 -3.62
CA TRP A 5 16.15 -13.02 -3.56
C TRP A 5 16.61 -11.68 -4.15
N SER A 6 16.06 -11.30 -5.30
CA SER A 6 16.22 -9.94 -5.85
C SER A 6 15.08 -9.06 -5.33
N PRO A 7 15.35 -7.91 -4.67
CA PRO A 7 14.33 -6.95 -4.23
C PRO A 7 13.47 -6.35 -5.35
N ARG A 8 13.66 -6.79 -6.60
CA ARG A 8 12.99 -6.29 -7.80
C ARG A 8 11.81 -7.17 -8.23
N GLU A 9 11.53 -8.29 -7.58
CA GLU A 9 10.44 -9.18 -8.00
C GLU A 9 9.37 -9.31 -6.90
N VAL A 10 8.10 -9.17 -7.29
CA VAL A 10 6.95 -9.33 -6.39
C VAL A 10 6.47 -10.77 -6.48
N VAL A 11 6.16 -11.37 -5.33
CA VAL A 11 5.65 -12.75 -5.27
C VAL A 11 4.34 -12.87 -6.04
N HIS A 12 4.20 -13.95 -6.82
CA HIS A 12 2.94 -14.26 -7.50
C HIS A 12 1.80 -14.40 -6.49
N ARG A 13 0.65 -13.81 -6.82
CA ARG A 13 -0.54 -13.88 -5.98
C ARG A 13 -1.08 -15.31 -5.96
N ASP A 14 -1.35 -15.80 -4.76
CA ASP A 14 -2.17 -16.99 -4.58
C ASP A 14 -3.66 -16.59 -4.67
N TYR A 15 -4.30 -16.92 -5.79
CA TYR A 15 -5.71 -16.60 -6.02
C TYR A 15 -6.68 -17.39 -5.13
N SER A 16 -6.25 -18.49 -4.51
CA SER A 16 -7.09 -19.24 -3.57
C SER A 16 -7.25 -18.54 -2.22
N SER A 17 -6.26 -17.73 -1.84
CA SER A 17 -6.28 -16.88 -0.65
C SER A 17 -7.09 -15.58 -0.84
N HIS A 18 -7.55 -15.30 -2.06
CA HIS A 18 -8.34 -14.13 -2.41
C HIS A 18 -9.79 -14.53 -2.77
N PRO A 19 -10.78 -13.62 -2.62
CA PRO A 19 -12.13 -13.92 -3.05
C PRO A 19 -12.18 -14.16 -4.57
N PRO A 20 -12.96 -15.13 -5.05
CA PRO A 20 -13.13 -15.36 -6.48
C PRO A 20 -13.86 -14.18 -7.13
N ALA A 21 -13.54 -13.91 -8.40
CA ALA A 21 -14.16 -12.81 -9.13
C ALA A 21 -15.67 -12.99 -9.31
N TYR A 22 -16.11 -14.24 -9.52
CA TYR A 22 -17.53 -14.60 -9.58
C TYR A 22 -17.97 -15.19 -8.23
N ALA A 23 -18.73 -14.40 -7.47
CA ALA A 23 -19.23 -14.78 -6.15
C ALA A 23 -20.75 -14.51 -6.10
N PRO A 24 -21.61 -15.46 -6.53
CA PRO A 24 -23.04 -15.20 -6.76
C PRO A 24 -23.81 -14.75 -5.50
N GLY A 25 -23.32 -15.08 -4.30
CA GLY A 25 -23.86 -14.55 -3.04
C GLY A 25 -23.74 -13.03 -2.93
N TYR A 26 -22.70 -12.44 -3.53
CA TYR A 26 -22.57 -11.00 -3.70
C TYR A 26 -23.09 -10.58 -5.08
N LYS A 27 -24.38 -10.22 -5.15
CA LYS A 27 -25.16 -10.01 -6.39
C LYS A 27 -24.47 -9.12 -7.43
N THR A 28 -23.73 -8.09 -7.01
CA THR A 28 -23.07 -7.16 -7.93
C THR A 28 -21.91 -7.79 -8.68
N SER A 29 -21.32 -8.88 -8.18
CA SER A 29 -20.23 -9.59 -8.84
C SER A 29 -20.67 -10.29 -10.12
N VAL A 30 -21.94 -10.69 -10.24
CA VAL A 30 -22.46 -11.49 -11.36
C VAL A 30 -22.24 -10.80 -12.71
N LEU A 31 -22.43 -9.48 -12.77
CA LEU A 31 -22.26 -8.68 -13.99
C LEU A 31 -20.89 -8.00 -14.08
N ARG A 32 -20.07 -8.08 -13.03
CA ARG A 32 -18.77 -7.41 -12.93
C ARG A 32 -17.60 -8.38 -12.83
N SER A 33 -17.85 -9.68 -13.02
CA SER A 33 -16.83 -10.71 -13.06
C SER A 33 -16.38 -10.96 -14.50
N PRO A 34 -15.07 -10.86 -14.81
CA PRO A 34 -14.56 -11.27 -16.11
C PRO A 34 -14.83 -12.76 -16.33
N LYS A 35 -15.26 -13.13 -17.55
CA LYS A 35 -15.58 -14.52 -17.92
C LYS A 35 -14.37 -15.33 -18.40
N ASN A 36 -13.34 -14.66 -18.90
CA ASN A 36 -12.13 -15.28 -19.41
C ASN A 36 -11.09 -15.43 -18.31
N ALA A 37 -10.19 -16.41 -18.47
CA ALA A 37 -9.06 -16.60 -17.56
C ALA A 37 -8.12 -15.39 -17.56
N LEU A 38 -7.49 -15.12 -16.42
CA LEU A 38 -6.48 -14.08 -16.28
C LEU A 38 -5.21 -14.47 -17.07
N ILE A 39 -4.67 -13.52 -17.83
CA ILE A 39 -3.39 -13.70 -18.54
C ILE A 39 -2.26 -13.42 -17.54
N SER A 40 -1.41 -14.42 -17.31
CA SER A 40 -0.25 -14.28 -16.41
C SER A 40 0.93 -13.70 -17.18
N LEU A 41 1.43 -12.54 -16.73
CA LEU A 41 2.60 -11.87 -17.30
C LEU A 41 3.79 -11.96 -16.34
N GLN A 42 5.00 -11.95 -16.89
CA GLN A 42 6.22 -11.79 -16.09
C GLN A 42 6.37 -10.35 -15.62
N ASN A 43 6.92 -10.16 -14.42
CA ASN A 43 7.10 -8.83 -13.83
C ASN A 43 8.13 -8.03 -14.65
N SER A 44 7.71 -6.89 -15.20
CA SER A 44 8.58 -5.90 -15.83
C SER A 44 8.66 -4.64 -14.96
N LEU A 45 9.46 -3.65 -15.38
CA LEU A 45 9.60 -2.39 -14.64
C LEU A 45 8.26 -1.66 -14.45
N SER A 46 7.30 -1.87 -15.35
CA SER A 46 5.96 -1.29 -15.27
C SER A 46 5.17 -1.79 -14.07
N GLU A 47 5.32 -3.07 -13.70
CA GLU A 47 4.58 -3.69 -12.59
C GLU A 47 5.35 -3.58 -11.26
N ILE A 48 6.68 -3.50 -11.31
CA ILE A 48 7.54 -3.48 -10.11
C ILE A 48 7.60 -2.08 -9.49
N THR A 49 7.49 -1.03 -10.30
CA THR A 49 7.60 0.35 -9.85
C THR A 49 6.22 0.97 -9.62
N GLY A 50 6.17 1.98 -8.75
CA GLY A 50 4.95 2.70 -8.43
C GLY A 50 5.27 4.09 -7.85
N PRO A 51 4.27 4.97 -7.73
CA PRO A 51 4.48 6.32 -7.22
C PRO A 51 4.91 6.32 -5.75
N VAL A 52 5.70 7.32 -5.37
CA VAL A 52 6.07 7.57 -3.97
C VAL A 52 5.30 8.81 -3.50
N PHE A 53 4.51 8.65 -2.44
CA PHE A 53 3.79 9.77 -1.80
C PHE A 53 4.70 10.50 -0.81
N SER A 54 4.82 11.83 -0.93
CA SER A 54 5.59 12.66 -0.01
C SER A 54 4.85 12.79 1.33
N ARG A 55 5.55 13.32 2.35
CA ARG A 55 4.89 13.74 3.59
C ARG A 55 4.15 15.06 3.41
N ASP A 56 4.62 15.90 2.49
CA ASP A 56 4.07 17.24 2.25
C ASP A 56 2.72 17.21 1.53
N ASP A 57 2.38 16.07 0.90
CA ASP A 57 1.09 15.85 0.24
C ASP A 57 -0.07 15.61 1.24
N LEU A 58 0.25 15.42 2.53
CA LEU A 58 -0.72 15.06 3.56
C LEU A 58 -0.95 16.22 4.53
N GLY A 59 -2.23 16.52 4.77
CA GLY A 59 -2.66 17.48 5.78
C GLY A 59 -2.44 16.97 7.21
N PRO A 60 -2.40 17.88 8.20
CA PRO A 60 -2.16 17.51 9.60
C PRO A 60 -3.28 16.66 10.23
N LEU A 61 -4.50 16.69 9.67
CA LEU A 61 -5.67 15.98 10.17
C LEU A 61 -6.12 14.83 9.27
N ASP A 62 -5.37 14.49 8.21
CA ASP A 62 -5.81 13.48 7.22
C ASP A 62 -6.01 12.08 7.83
N ASN A 63 -5.31 11.78 8.92
CA ASN A 63 -5.43 10.53 9.66
C ASN A 63 -6.49 10.59 10.79
N ASP A 64 -7.07 11.74 11.08
CA ASP A 64 -8.08 11.91 12.13
C ASP A 64 -9.46 12.22 11.52
N LEU A 65 -10.23 11.15 11.33
CA LEU A 65 -11.59 11.22 10.76
C LEU A 65 -12.60 11.89 11.70
N ILE A 66 -12.24 12.15 12.97
CA ILE A 66 -13.12 12.84 13.90
C ILE A 66 -13.10 14.34 13.63
N LEU A 67 -11.93 14.88 13.27
CA LEU A 67 -11.70 16.31 13.13
C LEU A 67 -11.61 16.79 11.68
N ASN A 68 -11.21 15.92 10.73
CA ASN A 68 -10.94 16.34 9.35
C ASN A 68 -12.12 16.98 8.62
N TYR A 69 -13.36 16.63 8.96
CA TYR A 69 -14.59 17.19 8.37
C TYR A 69 -15.52 17.82 9.42
N ALA A 70 -15.03 18.07 10.64
CA ALA A 70 -15.82 18.71 11.67
C ALA A 70 -16.14 20.17 11.29
N LYS A 71 -17.44 20.52 11.29
CA LYS A 71 -17.90 21.91 11.06
C LYS A 71 -18.47 22.51 12.33
N GLU A 72 -19.59 21.95 12.79
CA GLU A 72 -20.37 22.44 13.93
C GLU A 72 -20.59 21.32 14.94
N GLY A 73 -19.49 20.68 15.37
CA GLY A 73 -19.51 19.62 16.39
C GLY A 73 -18.67 18.40 16.04
N LEU A 74 -18.69 17.41 16.94
CA LEU A 74 -18.02 16.13 16.76
C LEU A 74 -18.97 15.11 16.12
N PRO A 75 -18.47 14.14 15.33
CA PRO A 75 -19.29 13.08 14.77
C PRO A 75 -19.92 12.23 15.89
N ILE A 76 -21.16 11.83 15.66
CA ILE A 76 -21.89 10.91 16.54
C ILE A 76 -21.45 9.48 16.19
N GLY A 77 -21.03 8.73 17.20
CA GLY A 77 -20.64 7.33 17.03
C GLY A 77 -19.52 6.92 17.98
N GLU A 78 -19.11 5.66 17.87
CA GLU A 78 -18.03 5.10 18.68
C GLU A 78 -16.68 5.66 18.25
N ARG A 79 -15.91 6.14 19.24
CA ARG A 79 -14.57 6.69 19.02
C ARG A 79 -13.55 5.58 19.17
N ILE A 80 -12.93 5.18 18.07
CA ILE A 80 -11.93 4.11 18.02
C ILE A 80 -10.62 4.58 17.39
N ILE A 81 -9.51 4.00 17.85
CA ILE A 81 -8.19 4.18 17.26
C ILE A 81 -7.84 2.90 16.52
N VAL A 82 -7.57 3.00 15.21
CA VAL A 82 -7.13 1.87 14.40
C VAL A 82 -5.63 2.02 14.14
N HIS A 83 -4.82 1.08 14.63
CA HIS A 83 -3.37 1.06 14.43
C HIS A 83 -2.87 -0.35 14.08
N GLY A 84 -1.72 -0.44 13.41
CA GLY A 84 -1.13 -1.71 12.99
C GLY A 84 0.18 -1.53 12.23
N TYR A 85 0.74 -2.65 11.75
CA TYR A 85 1.97 -2.65 10.94
C TYR A 85 1.68 -3.18 9.54
N VAL A 86 2.30 -2.56 8.53
CA VAL A 86 2.26 -3.04 7.16
C VAL A 86 3.59 -3.74 6.84
N ARG A 87 3.49 -5.00 6.38
CA ARG A 87 4.64 -5.87 6.08
C ARG A 87 4.45 -6.53 4.72
N ASP A 88 5.55 -6.95 4.09
CA ASP A 88 5.52 -7.75 2.87
C ASP A 88 5.25 -9.24 3.16
N GLY A 89 5.14 -10.06 2.10
CA GLY A 89 4.94 -11.51 2.21
C GLY A 89 6.08 -12.28 2.91
N PHE A 90 7.23 -11.64 3.13
CA PHE A 90 8.37 -12.20 3.86
C PHE A 90 8.50 -11.60 5.27
N GLY A 91 7.51 -10.83 5.72
CA GLY A 91 7.46 -10.22 7.05
C GLY A 91 8.35 -8.99 7.22
N ARG A 92 8.94 -8.45 6.15
CA ARG A 92 9.77 -7.23 6.23
C ARG A 92 8.88 -6.00 6.36
N PRO A 93 9.26 -4.99 7.17
CA PRO A 93 8.46 -3.79 7.33
C PRO A 93 8.46 -2.96 6.05
N MET A 94 7.27 -2.58 5.58
CA MET A 94 7.10 -1.70 4.43
C MET A 94 7.35 -0.25 4.85
N LYS A 95 8.61 0.17 4.78
CA LYS A 95 9.00 1.56 5.03
C LYS A 95 8.72 2.40 3.79
N LYS A 96 8.39 3.69 3.97
CA LYS A 96 8.33 4.63 2.85
C LYS A 96 9.67 4.58 2.10
N ARG A 97 9.64 4.24 0.81
CA ARG A 97 10.83 4.26 -0.03
C ARG A 97 11.15 5.71 -0.36
N SER A 98 11.90 6.39 0.51
CA SER A 98 12.44 7.70 0.17
C SER A 98 13.34 7.51 -1.05
N GLY A 99 12.92 8.03 -2.20
CA GLY A 99 13.77 8.11 -3.38
C GLY A 99 15.13 8.67 -2.99
N ASN A 100 16.18 7.98 -3.41
CA ASN A 100 17.60 8.36 -3.39
C ASN A 100 17.96 9.59 -2.52
N ARG A 101 18.15 9.39 -1.21
CA ARG A 101 18.86 10.38 -0.38
C ARG A 101 20.36 10.26 -0.66
N VAL A 102 20.82 10.84 -1.76
CA VAL A 102 22.15 11.46 -1.76
C VAL A 102 21.98 12.81 -1.07
N CYS A 103 21.83 12.77 0.26
CA CYS A 103 22.13 13.93 1.09
C CYS A 103 23.48 13.67 1.74
N ARG A 104 24.55 13.77 0.94
CA ARG A 104 25.85 14.15 1.50
C ARG A 104 25.79 15.66 1.73
N SER A 105 25.20 16.09 2.83
CA SER A 105 25.55 17.40 3.39
C SER A 105 26.75 17.18 4.29
N ALA A 106 27.92 17.57 3.78
CA ALA A 106 29.15 17.65 4.54
C ALA A 106 28.89 18.43 5.83
N ALA A 107 29.20 17.81 6.96
CA ALA A 107 29.42 18.55 8.19
C ALA A 107 30.72 19.34 7.98
N SER A 108 30.59 20.64 7.71
CA SER A 108 31.71 21.58 7.80
C SER A 108 31.84 22.00 9.26
N PRO A 109 33.00 21.84 9.91
CA PRO A 109 33.21 22.30 11.27
C PRO A 109 33.67 23.77 11.24
N ALA A 110 32.92 24.67 11.89
CA ALA A 110 33.43 25.99 12.25
C ALA A 110 32.54 26.66 13.30
N ARG A 111 32.85 26.47 14.60
CA ARG A 111 33.44 27.50 15.47
C ARG A 111 33.64 26.96 16.88
#